data_AF-A0A1G5ADX5-F1
#
_entry.id   AF-A0A1G5ADX5-F1
#
_cell.length_a   1.000
_cell.length_b   1.000
_cell.length_c   1.000
_cell.angle_alpha   90.00
_cell.angle_beta   90.00
_cell.angle_gamma   90.00
#
_symmetry.space_group_name_H-M   'P 1'
#
loop_
_entity.id
_entity.type
_entity.pdbx_description
1 polymer ?
#
loop_
_entity_poly.entity_id
_entity_poly.type
_entity_poly.pdbx_seq_one_letter_code
_entity_poly.pdbx_strand_id
1 'polypeptide(L)'
;MANEREDLIHSLAKSMGVGDAQKARGASGKYNAETGTMYCNGHIISRTTIEQASAYFNSQYRRLAEIDDENVKQMASIYEVAKEAINMIVAPTDMTE
;
A
#
# COMPACT_ATOMS: atom_id res chain seq x y z
N MET A 1 -21.96 28.92 -27.54
CA MET A 1 -20.48 29.05 -27.49
C MET A 1 -20.01 28.82 -26.05
N ALA A 2 -20.23 27.61 -25.50
CA ALA A 2 -19.83 27.26 -24.13
C ALA A 2 -18.52 26.45 -24.07
N ASN A 3 -18.09 25.88 -25.21
CA ASN A 3 -16.95 24.96 -25.30
C ASN A 3 -15.58 25.66 -25.18
N GLU A 4 -15.46 26.91 -25.64
CA GLU A 4 -14.16 27.62 -25.61
C GLU A 4 -13.69 27.90 -24.19
N ARG A 5 -14.62 28.04 -23.24
CA ARG A 5 -14.30 28.29 -21.84
C ARG A 5 -13.84 27.03 -21.13
N GLU A 6 -14.38 25.86 -21.47
CA GLU A 6 -13.95 24.57 -20.90
C GLU A 6 -12.55 24.17 -21.39
N ASP A 7 -12.24 24.42 -22.67
CA ASP A 7 -10.92 24.18 -23.25
C ASP A 7 -9.84 25.08 -22.63
N LEU A 8 -10.17 26.35 -22.35
CA LEU A 8 -9.30 27.27 -21.62
C LEU A 8 -9.02 26.77 -20.19
N ILE A 9 -10.05 26.29 -19.48
CA ILE A 9 -9.89 25.74 -18.12
C ILE A 9 -9.01 24.48 -18.13
N HIS A 10 -9.20 23.59 -19.12
CA HIS A 10 -8.37 22.38 -19.27
C HIS A 10 -6.91 22.73 -19.59
N SER A 11 -6.68 23.70 -20.48
CA SER A 11 -5.34 24.15 -20.83
C SER A 11 -4.61 24.81 -19.65
N LEU A 12 -5.36 25.54 -18.80
CA LEU A 12 -4.85 26.18 -17.60
C LEU A 12 -4.51 25.15 -16.52
N ALA A 13 -5.40 24.20 -16.26
CA ALA A 13 -5.19 23.12 -15.30
C ALA A 13 -3.97 22.24 -15.67
N LYS A 14 -3.76 22.01 -16.98
CA LYS A 14 -2.58 21.32 -17.50
C LYS A 14 -1.30 22.14 -17.32
N SER A 15 -1.34 23.45 -17.62
CA SER A 15 -0.19 24.36 -17.51
C SER A 15 0.21 24.65 -16.05
N MET A 16 -0.75 24.55 -15.11
CA MET A 16 -0.52 24.71 -13.67
C MET A 16 -0.05 23.42 -12.96
N GLY A 17 0.18 22.32 -13.70
CA GLY A 17 0.65 21.05 -13.12
C GLY A 17 -0.39 20.29 -12.28
N VAL A 18 -1.67 20.69 -12.34
CA VAL A 18 -2.75 20.05 -11.56
C VAL A 18 -3.06 18.64 -12.07
N GLY A 19 -2.69 18.33 -13.33
CA GLY A 19 -2.83 17.00 -13.91
C GLY A 19 -2.01 15.92 -13.21
N ASP A 20 -0.81 16.25 -12.74
CA ASP A 20 0.05 15.28 -12.03
C ASP A 20 -0.34 15.12 -10.55
N ALA A 21 -0.90 16.16 -9.93
CA ALA A 21 -1.49 16.07 -8.59
C ALA A 21 -2.73 15.14 -8.55
N GLN A 22 -3.49 15.04 -9.65
CA GLN A 22 -4.56 14.04 -9.78
C GLN A 22 -4.04 12.62 -10.04
N LYS A 23 -2.92 12.45 -10.75
CA LYS A 23 -2.23 11.15 -10.87
C LYS A 23 -1.63 10.67 -9.54
N ALA A 24 -1.23 11.61 -8.68
CA ALA A 24 -0.78 11.34 -7.30
C ALA A 24 -1.92 10.99 -6.34
N ARG A 25 -3.20 10.98 -6.78
CA ARG A 25 -4.21 10.06 -6.23
C ARG A 25 -3.93 8.63 -6.71
N GLY A 26 -2.65 8.24 -6.65
CA GLY A 26 -2.18 6.91 -6.96
C GLY A 26 -3.02 5.95 -6.14
N ALA A 27 -3.61 4.98 -6.84
CA ALA A 27 -4.55 4.02 -6.27
C ALA A 27 -4.15 3.63 -4.85
N SER A 28 -5.01 3.95 -3.87
CA SER A 28 -4.80 3.58 -2.48
C SER A 28 -4.48 2.09 -2.41
N GLY A 29 -3.41 1.73 -1.70
CA GLY A 29 -3.02 0.34 -1.51
C GLY A 29 -2.02 -0.20 -2.53
N LYS A 30 -1.46 0.61 -3.44
CA LYS A 30 -0.32 0.19 -4.27
C LYS A 30 1.02 0.61 -3.63
N TYR A 31 1.89 -0.36 -3.45
CA TYR A 31 3.29 -0.14 -3.12
C TYR A 31 4.05 0.35 -4.37
N ASN A 32 4.80 1.44 -4.24
CA ASN A 32 5.72 1.89 -5.27
C ASN A 32 7.11 1.32 -4.94
N ALA A 33 7.58 0.36 -5.76
CA ALA A 33 8.87 -0.28 -5.58
C ALA A 33 10.07 0.67 -5.86
N GLU A 34 9.88 1.67 -6.73
CA GLU A 34 10.91 2.66 -7.09
C GLU A 34 11.18 3.63 -5.93
N THR A 35 10.12 4.15 -5.30
CA THR A 35 10.23 5.09 -4.18
C THR A 35 10.28 4.40 -2.82
N GLY A 36 9.92 3.11 -2.77
CA GLY A 36 9.78 2.36 -1.53
C GLY A 36 8.66 2.89 -0.64
N THR A 37 7.62 3.49 -1.20
CA THR A 37 6.52 4.08 -0.41
C THR A 37 5.17 3.54 -0.86
N MET A 38 4.24 3.44 0.08
CA MET A 38 2.85 3.05 -0.17
C MET A 38 1.92 4.20 0.23
N TYR A 39 0.97 4.52 -0.64
CA TYR A 39 -0.09 5.46 -0.31
C TYR A 39 -1.32 4.70 0.18
N CYS A 40 -1.71 4.93 1.44
CA CYS A 40 -2.87 4.31 2.08
C CYS A 40 -3.74 5.37 2.74
N ASN A 41 -5.01 5.47 2.35
CA ASN A 41 -6.01 6.38 2.93
C ASN A 41 -5.52 7.83 3.14
N GLY A 42 -4.77 8.37 2.18
CA GLY A 42 -4.26 9.75 2.26
C GLY A 42 -2.96 9.92 3.06
N HIS A 43 -2.34 8.82 3.50
CA HIS A 43 -1.06 8.82 4.21
C HIS A 43 0.01 8.03 3.44
N ILE A 44 1.27 8.41 3.64
CA ILE A 44 2.43 7.74 3.06
C ILE A 44 3.03 6.81 4.11
N ILE A 45 3.14 5.53 3.77
CA ILE A 45 3.85 4.52 4.56
C ILE A 45 5.20 4.26 3.90
N SER A 46 6.28 4.38 4.67
CA SER A 46 7.65 4.18 4.19
C SER A 46 8.04 2.69 4.13
N ARG A 47 9.03 2.35 3.29
CA ARG A 47 9.63 1.00 3.24
C ARG A 47 10.06 0.53 4.62
N THR A 48 10.74 1.38 5.38
CA THR A 48 11.18 1.05 6.75
C THR A 48 10.02 0.68 7.65
N THR A 49 8.90 1.41 7.58
CA THR A 49 7.69 1.08 8.35
C THR A 49 7.09 -0.25 7.92
N ILE A 50 7.09 -0.55 6.62
CA ILE A 50 6.60 -1.83 6.07
C ILE A 50 7.48 -3.00 6.53
N GLU A 51 8.80 -2.84 6.46
CA GLU A 51 9.78 -3.83 6.93
C GLU A 51 9.66 -4.09 8.43
N GLN A 52 9.53 -3.03 9.23
CA GLN A 52 9.30 -3.12 10.67
C GLN A 52 7.99 -3.86 10.99
N ALA A 53 6.91 -3.57 10.26
CA ALA A 53 5.64 -4.27 10.42
C ALA A 53 5.77 -5.77 10.09
N SER A 54 6.43 -6.10 8.98
CA SER A 54 6.69 -7.50 8.59
C SER A 54 7.50 -8.25 9.65
N ALA A 55 8.58 -7.64 10.15
CA ALA A 55 9.42 -8.23 11.20
C ALA A 55 8.63 -8.43 12.50
N TYR A 56 7.81 -7.45 12.90
CA TYR A 56 6.97 -7.54 14.08
C TYR A 56 6.00 -8.72 13.99
N PHE A 57 5.22 -8.81 12.92
CA PHE A 57 4.23 -9.88 12.75
C PHE A 57 4.87 -11.27 12.63
N ASN A 58 6.06 -11.36 12.00
CA ASN A 58 6.84 -12.61 12.00
C ASN A 58 7.25 -13.03 13.41
N SER A 59 7.73 -12.08 14.23
CA SER A 59 8.12 -12.36 15.61
C SER A 59 6.94 -12.80 16.48
N GLN A 60 5.77 -12.18 16.33
CA GLN A 60 4.56 -12.56 17.06
C GLN A 60 4.09 -13.94 16.64
N TYR A 61 4.05 -14.22 15.34
CA TYR A 61 3.70 -15.55 14.83
C TYR A 61 4.61 -16.64 15.42
N ARG A 62 5.94 -16.46 15.36
CA ARG A 62 6.90 -17.43 15.91
C ARG A 62 6.71 -17.64 17.41
N ARG A 63 6.54 -16.56 18.16
CA ARG A 63 6.32 -16.63 19.61
C ARG A 63 5.04 -17.41 19.96
N LEU A 64 3.98 -17.23 19.18
CA LEU A 64 2.70 -17.90 19.42
C LEU A 64 2.74 -19.37 18.97
N ALA A 65 3.52 -19.70 17.94
CA ALA A 65 3.71 -21.08 17.50
C ALA A 65 4.38 -21.98 18.56
N GLU A 66 5.09 -21.39 19.54
CA GLU A 66 5.71 -22.12 20.65
C GLU A 66 4.71 -22.48 21.78
N ILE A 67 3.49 -21.95 21.73
CA ILE A 67 2.48 -22.12 22.78
C ILE A 67 1.38 -23.07 22.30
N ASP A 68 1.21 -24.21 22.97
CA ASP A 68 0.17 -25.19 22.66
C ASP A 68 -1.15 -24.86 23.36
N ASP A 69 -1.78 -23.76 22.94
CA ASP A 69 -3.11 -23.31 23.39
C ASP A 69 -3.99 -23.01 22.16
N GLU A 70 -5.24 -23.48 22.14
CA GLU A 70 -6.16 -23.27 21.01
C GLU A 70 -6.47 -21.79 20.74
N ASN A 71 -6.56 -20.96 21.79
CA ASN A 71 -6.77 -19.51 21.61
C ASN A 71 -5.55 -18.85 20.97
N VAL A 72 -4.36 -19.38 21.27
CA VAL A 72 -3.10 -18.89 20.70
C VAL A 72 -2.94 -19.31 19.24
N LYS A 73 -3.44 -20.49 18.86
CA LYS A 73 -3.49 -20.95 17.46
C LYS A 73 -4.35 -20.05 16.57
N GLN A 74 -5.49 -19.58 17.08
CA GLN A 74 -6.31 -18.60 16.35
C GLN A 74 -5.57 -17.27 16.16
N MET A 75 -4.88 -16.79 17.19
CA MET A 75 -4.09 -15.56 17.08
C MET A 75 -2.90 -15.71 16.13
N ALA A 76 -2.21 -16.86 16.15
CA ALA A 76 -1.14 -17.15 15.19
C ALA A 76 -1.65 -17.07 13.74
N SER A 77 -2.85 -17.62 13.48
CA SER A 77 -3.47 -17.57 12.14
C SER A 77 -3.76 -16.12 11.70
N ILE A 78 -4.20 -15.24 12.61
CA ILE A 78 -4.42 -13.81 12.30
C ILE A 78 -3.10 -13.13 11.92
N TYR A 79 -2.03 -13.40 12.68
CA TYR A 79 -0.71 -12.83 12.38
C TYR A 79 -0.09 -13.38 11.10
N GLU A 80 -0.35 -14.65 10.77
CA GLU A 80 0.04 -15.26 9.51
C GLU A 80 -0.61 -14.53 8.32
N VAL A 81 -1.92 -14.31 8.37
CA VAL A 81 -2.63 -13.56 7.31
C VAL A 81 -2.07 -12.15 7.15
N ALA A 82 -1.79 -11.45 8.25
CA ALA A 82 -1.20 -10.10 8.20
C ALA A 82 0.18 -10.10 7.55
N LYS A 83 1.04 -11.07 7.88
CA LYS A 83 2.37 -11.24 7.29
C LYS A 83 2.28 -11.50 5.79
N GLU A 84 1.43 -12.44 5.38
CA GLU A 84 1.29 -12.79 3.96
C GLU A 84 0.69 -11.65 3.14
N ALA A 85 -0.26 -10.89 3.71
CA ALA A 85 -0.78 -9.68 3.07
C ALA A 85 0.33 -8.64 2.84
N ILE A 86 1.19 -8.39 3.83
CA ILE A 86 2.32 -7.46 3.67
C ILE A 86 3.28 -7.95 2.57
N ASN A 87 3.59 -9.25 2.54
CA ASN A 87 4.43 -9.85 1.50
C ASN A 87 3.82 -9.68 0.10
N MET A 88 2.52 -9.95 -0.04
CA MET A 88 1.81 -9.80 -1.32
C MET A 88 1.82 -8.35 -1.82
N ILE A 89 1.76 -7.37 -0.92
CA ILE A 89 1.79 -5.96 -1.29
C ILE A 89 3.18 -5.52 -1.76
N VAL A 90 4.24 -6.09 -1.17
CA VAL A 90 5.64 -5.74 -1.50
C VAL A 90 6.19 -6.57 -2.65
N ALA A 91 5.63 -7.76 -2.90
CA ALA A 91 6.00 -8.60 -4.02
C ALA A 91 5.73 -7.85 -5.35
N PRO A 92 6.69 -7.87 -6.30
CA PRO A 92 6.45 -7.37 -7.64
C PRO A 92 5.28 -8.17 -8.22
N THR A 93 4.26 -7.47 -8.72
CA THR A 93 3.07 -8.08 -9.31
C THR A 93 3.41 -8.62 -10.71
N ASP A 94 4.36 -9.56 -10.80
CA ASP A 94 4.66 -10.33 -12.02
C ASP A 94 3.88 -11.65 -12.00
N MET A 95 2.55 -11.55 -11.87
CA MET A 95 1.64 -12.63 -12.23
C MET A 95 0.80 -12.15 -13.41
N THR A 96 1.42 -12.17 -14.59
CA THR A 96 0.71 -12.21 -15.86
C THR A 96 0.53 -13.68 -16.23
N GLU A 97 -0.70 -14.18 -16.09
CA GLU A 97 -1.20 -15.34 -16.83
C GLU A 97 -2.45 -14.92 -17.60
#